data_AF-A0A1K0GAQ4-F1
#
_entry.id   AF-A0A1K0GAQ4-F1
#
_cell.length_a   1.000
_cell.length_b   1.000
_cell.length_c   1.000
_cell.angle_alpha   90.00
_cell.angle_beta   90.00
_cell.angle_gamma   90.00
#
_symmetry.space_group_name_H-M   'P 1'
#
loop_
_entity.id
_entity.type
_entity.pdbx_description
1 polymer ?
#
loop_
_entity_poly.entity_id
_entity_poly.type
_entity_poly.pdbx_seq_one_letter_code
_entity_poly.pdbx_strand_id
1 'polypeptide(L)'
;MKIAVIGAGVSGLSSTWAVNEYSCHEVHLFELLPWIGGHANTVSFAPPTCASPLSVPSIPVDTGFIVFNEVTYPNFVAFLKLAGIAILNSDMSFSVSRYLGGYGAFEWAGGSVGALFCQTSNLFNPGHWRMSTAPETALSSFPALTLLRFMHNHHLLQILNRPQWLTVKNASHSYVQRIMSKLPEARLRQGREKGQVVAAWVDAKTAKWTIKTADGMEQKGWDRVIFASHADQTMQILTQGHALGNGGEGEGLKEAVGLLASFAFSENSAVLHSDVRLMPKRREAWSAWNFLAETVTSSASTGAAICNETAKGGKEVANSSNVDRVSLTYYMNLLQSLTESKFGPILVTLNPTTDPSSPYTPRPELVLKHQAYTHPIYTRHSVAAQRQLRELQGVQGAYFAGAWTNYGFHEDGFSSGLKAAERIEDVYLPFEITDAERQVPRQKQWQCTLVERVDALGRGPVVRRVTAVVCWLVVYLLAVLEMVLMITGVSRDVWVGVGRVKGYWRHSLGGLGGGESKEIKAN
;
A
#
# COMPACT_ATOMS: atom_id res chain seq x y z
N MET A 1 -24.99 4.67 -28.16
CA MET A 1 -24.15 5.86 -27.92
C MET A 1 -22.70 5.54 -28.23
N LYS A 2 -21.89 6.57 -28.53
CA LYS A 2 -20.44 6.52 -28.69
C LYS A 2 -19.78 7.04 -27.41
N ILE A 3 -18.99 6.20 -26.75
CA ILE A 3 -18.47 6.42 -25.40
C ILE A 3 -16.94 6.35 -25.44
N ALA A 4 -16.29 7.33 -24.83
CA ALA A 4 -14.84 7.31 -24.63
C ALA A 4 -14.50 6.94 -23.19
N VAL A 5 -13.53 6.04 -23.02
CA VAL A 5 -12.91 5.71 -21.73
C VAL A 5 -11.46 6.20 -21.79
N ILE A 6 -11.10 7.11 -20.88
CA ILE A 6 -9.78 7.74 -20.83
C ILE A 6 -8.99 7.16 -19.66
N GLY A 7 -7.96 6.38 -19.97
CA GLY A 7 -7.19 5.58 -19.02
C GLY A 7 -7.62 4.12 -19.07
N ALA A 8 -6.66 3.21 -19.20
CA ALA A 8 -6.83 1.78 -19.26
C ALA A 8 -6.21 1.06 -18.05
N GLY A 9 -6.21 1.73 -16.89
CA GLY A 9 -6.09 1.07 -15.59
C GLY A 9 -7.32 0.20 -15.28
N VAL A 10 -7.35 -0.39 -14.09
CA VAL A 10 -8.44 -1.29 -13.67
C VAL A 10 -9.84 -0.66 -13.75
N SER A 11 -9.98 0.64 -13.46
CA SER A 11 -11.24 1.39 -13.61
C SER A 11 -11.67 1.53 -15.06
N GLY A 12 -10.72 1.81 -15.96
CA GLY A 12 -10.98 1.91 -17.39
C GLY A 12 -11.32 0.56 -18.02
N LEU A 13 -10.62 -0.49 -17.61
CA LEU A 13 -10.86 -1.86 -18.05
C LEU A 13 -12.23 -2.38 -17.62
N SER A 14 -12.60 -2.19 -16.35
CA SER A 14 -13.94 -2.57 -15.85
C SER A 14 -15.06 -1.78 -16.55
N SER A 15 -14.86 -0.46 -16.76
CA SER A 15 -15.80 0.37 -17.53
C SER A 15 -15.94 -0.14 -18.97
N THR A 16 -14.82 -0.40 -19.64
CA THR A 16 -14.79 -0.89 -21.02
C THR A 16 -15.45 -2.25 -21.12
N TRP A 17 -15.15 -3.16 -20.21
CA TRP A 17 -15.78 -4.49 -20.13
C TRP A 17 -17.30 -4.39 -19.99
N ALA A 18 -17.77 -3.58 -19.02
CA ALA A 18 -19.18 -3.37 -18.76
C ALA A 18 -19.91 -2.80 -19.99
N VAL A 19 -19.40 -1.69 -20.55
CA VAL A 19 -20.04 -1.05 -21.71
C VAL A 19 -19.97 -1.93 -22.95
N ASN A 20 -18.83 -2.58 -23.22
CA ASN A 20 -18.63 -3.37 -24.45
C ASN A 20 -19.41 -4.69 -24.45
N GLU A 21 -19.49 -5.38 -23.31
CA GLU A 21 -20.14 -6.70 -23.24
C GLU A 21 -21.61 -6.65 -22.81
N TYR A 22 -22.06 -5.56 -22.16
CA TYR A 22 -23.40 -5.46 -21.56
C TYR A 22 -24.21 -4.23 -22.00
N SER A 23 -23.91 -3.70 -23.19
CA SER A 23 -24.73 -2.68 -23.84
C SER A 23 -24.61 -2.78 -25.35
N CYS A 24 -25.41 -2.00 -26.08
CA CYS A 24 -25.29 -1.83 -27.54
C CYS A 24 -24.40 -0.63 -27.93
N HIS A 25 -23.62 -0.10 -26.99
CA HIS A 25 -22.84 1.11 -27.22
C HIS A 25 -21.50 0.84 -27.92
N GLU A 26 -21.00 1.87 -28.59
CA GLU A 26 -19.67 1.89 -29.19
C GLU A 26 -18.69 2.51 -28.19
N VAL A 27 -17.86 1.67 -27.54
CA VAL A 27 -16.84 2.14 -26.59
C VAL A 27 -15.45 2.19 -27.22
N HIS A 28 -14.72 3.27 -26.95
CA HIS A 28 -13.31 3.43 -27.33
C HIS A 28 -12.46 3.66 -26.10
N LEU A 29 -11.26 3.10 -26.10
CA LEU A 29 -10.32 3.15 -24.98
C LEU A 29 -9.07 3.93 -25.36
N PHE A 30 -8.71 4.91 -24.53
CA PHE A 30 -7.53 5.75 -24.68
C PHE A 30 -6.55 5.44 -23.56
N GLU A 31 -5.30 5.10 -23.89
CA GLU A 31 -4.25 4.80 -22.91
C GLU A 31 -2.95 5.52 -23.26
N LEU A 32 -2.42 6.28 -22.31
CA LEU A 32 -1.16 7.02 -22.41
C LEU A 32 0.06 6.08 -22.44
N LEU A 33 0.04 5.04 -21.63
CA LEU A 33 1.14 4.12 -21.41
C LEU A 33 1.31 3.15 -22.60
N PRO A 34 2.53 2.64 -22.83
CA PRO A 34 2.75 1.62 -23.86
C PRO A 34 2.24 0.22 -23.46
N TRP A 35 1.54 0.09 -22.33
CA TRP A 35 0.86 -1.14 -21.90
C TRP A 35 -0.56 -0.83 -21.39
N ILE A 36 -1.42 -1.85 -21.37
CA ILE A 36 -2.77 -1.79 -20.82
C ILE A 36 -2.76 -2.40 -19.42
N GLY A 37 -3.55 -1.85 -18.49
CA GLY A 37 -3.69 -2.35 -17.11
C GLY A 37 -3.22 -1.37 -16.04
N GLY A 38 -2.41 -0.36 -16.38
CA GLY A 38 -1.88 0.60 -15.43
C GLY A 38 -1.05 -0.11 -14.35
N HIS A 39 -1.54 -0.11 -13.10
CA HIS A 39 -0.93 -0.82 -11.96
C HIS A 39 -1.12 -2.34 -11.99
N ALA A 40 -2.10 -2.86 -12.74
CA ALA A 40 -2.10 -4.27 -13.13
C ALA A 40 -1.11 -4.47 -14.27
N ASN A 41 0.16 -4.56 -13.88
CA ASN A 41 1.28 -4.64 -14.79
C ASN A 41 2.01 -5.96 -14.55
N THR A 42 2.09 -6.75 -15.61
CA THR A 42 2.80 -8.00 -15.67
C THR A 42 4.05 -7.85 -16.51
N VAL A 43 5.19 -8.23 -15.96
CA VAL A 43 6.49 -8.22 -16.61
C VAL A 43 6.89 -9.66 -16.96
N SER A 44 7.42 -9.86 -18.16
CA SER A 44 8.00 -11.13 -18.58
C SER A 44 9.35 -11.34 -17.88
N PHE A 45 9.42 -12.26 -16.93
CA PHE A 45 10.63 -12.59 -16.18
C PHE A 45 11.41 -13.72 -16.85
N ALA A 46 12.72 -13.52 -17.01
CA ALA A 46 13.68 -14.55 -17.43
C ALA A 46 14.87 -14.56 -16.45
N PRO A 47 15.33 -15.73 -15.95
CA PRO A 47 16.38 -15.77 -14.94
C PRO A 47 17.71 -15.17 -15.46
N PRO A 48 18.39 -14.28 -14.69
CA PRO A 48 19.60 -13.60 -15.16
C PRO A 48 20.81 -14.51 -15.46
N THR A 49 20.89 -15.69 -14.86
CA THR A 49 22.10 -16.54 -14.82
C THR A 49 22.01 -17.85 -15.62
N CYS A 50 21.05 -18.00 -16.54
CA CYS A 50 20.99 -19.22 -17.36
C CYS A 50 22.10 -19.25 -18.41
N ALA A 51 23.21 -19.95 -18.11
CA ALA A 51 24.34 -20.22 -19.00
C ALA A 51 24.06 -21.28 -20.10
N SER A 52 22.79 -21.62 -20.37
CA SER A 52 22.41 -22.47 -21.50
C SER A 52 21.42 -21.72 -22.40
N PRO A 53 21.74 -21.49 -23.68
CA PRO A 53 20.89 -20.75 -24.63
C PRO A 53 19.63 -21.52 -25.08
N LEU A 54 19.33 -22.67 -24.48
CA LEU A 54 18.11 -23.45 -24.68
C LEU A 54 17.47 -23.78 -23.32
N SER A 55 16.20 -23.40 -23.11
CA SER A 55 15.12 -24.20 -22.48
C SER A 55 14.30 -23.68 -21.27
N VAL A 56 14.46 -22.45 -20.75
CA VAL A 56 13.46 -21.90 -19.79
C VAL A 56 12.66 -20.76 -20.42
N PRO A 57 11.38 -20.97 -20.78
CA PRO A 57 10.53 -19.89 -21.28
C PRO A 57 10.34 -18.83 -20.19
N SER A 58 10.20 -17.57 -20.58
CA SER A 58 9.88 -16.52 -19.63
C SER A 58 8.53 -16.77 -18.94
N ILE A 59 8.35 -16.21 -17.75
CA ILE A 59 7.13 -16.36 -16.96
C ILE A 59 6.53 -14.98 -16.64
N PRO A 60 5.21 -14.79 -16.73
CA PRO A 60 4.57 -13.53 -16.35
C PRO A 60 4.60 -13.31 -14.84
N VAL A 61 5.12 -12.17 -14.41
CA VAL A 61 5.24 -11.76 -13.01
C VAL A 61 4.57 -10.41 -12.81
N ASP A 62 3.63 -10.32 -11.88
CA ASP A 62 2.99 -9.06 -11.51
C ASP A 62 3.93 -8.23 -10.65
N THR A 63 4.05 -6.94 -10.98
CA THR A 63 4.91 -5.99 -10.23
C THR A 63 4.11 -4.91 -9.51
N GLY A 64 2.78 -4.87 -9.70
CA GLY A 64 1.88 -3.90 -9.05
C GLY A 64 0.74 -4.60 -8.30
N PHE A 65 -0.36 -4.92 -9.00
CA PHE A 65 -1.45 -5.72 -8.42
C PHE A 65 -1.14 -7.22 -8.51
N ILE A 66 -1.04 -7.90 -7.36
CA ILE A 66 -0.56 -9.30 -7.27
C ILE A 66 -1.61 -10.22 -6.64
N VAL A 67 -2.23 -9.79 -5.53
CA VAL A 67 -3.10 -10.62 -4.69
C VAL A 67 -4.41 -9.93 -4.34
N PHE A 68 -5.43 -10.74 -4.08
CA PHE A 68 -6.78 -10.32 -3.66
C PHE A 68 -7.43 -11.40 -2.78
N ASN A 69 -8.66 -11.17 -2.32
CA ASN A 69 -9.43 -12.17 -1.57
C ASN A 69 -10.94 -11.97 -1.77
N GLU A 70 -11.75 -13.00 -1.50
CA GLU A 70 -13.21 -12.95 -1.71
C GLU A 70 -13.95 -11.98 -0.78
N VAL A 71 -13.32 -11.57 0.33
CA VAL A 71 -13.96 -10.73 1.33
C VAL A 71 -13.92 -9.25 0.94
N THR A 72 -12.75 -8.78 0.48
CA THR A 72 -12.49 -7.37 0.17
C THR A 72 -12.44 -7.07 -1.33
N TYR A 73 -12.60 -8.08 -2.20
CA TYR A 73 -12.65 -7.92 -3.65
C TYR A 73 -13.90 -8.59 -4.28
N PRO A 74 -15.12 -8.33 -3.77
CA PRO A 74 -16.32 -9.04 -4.20
C PRO A 74 -16.61 -8.89 -5.70
N ASN A 75 -16.49 -7.68 -6.26
CA ASN A 75 -16.84 -7.42 -7.65
C ASN A 75 -15.76 -7.94 -8.59
N PHE A 76 -14.49 -7.76 -8.25
CA PHE A 76 -13.40 -8.30 -9.05
C PHE A 76 -13.46 -9.84 -9.10
N VAL A 77 -13.75 -10.50 -7.97
CA VAL A 77 -13.95 -11.96 -7.91
C VAL A 77 -15.15 -12.40 -8.74
N ALA A 78 -16.27 -11.68 -8.67
CA ALA A 78 -17.46 -11.98 -9.48
C ALA A 78 -17.15 -11.90 -10.99
N PHE A 79 -16.43 -10.86 -11.41
CA PHE A 79 -15.94 -10.72 -12.77
C PHE A 79 -15.02 -11.87 -13.19
N LEU A 80 -13.99 -12.19 -12.39
CA LEU A 80 -13.04 -13.26 -12.74
C LEU A 80 -13.77 -14.61 -12.94
N LYS A 81 -14.71 -14.93 -12.05
CA LYS A 81 -15.54 -16.14 -12.14
C LYS A 81 -16.37 -16.15 -13.43
N LEU A 82 -17.05 -15.04 -13.73
CA LEU A 82 -17.90 -14.91 -14.91
C LEU A 82 -17.09 -14.91 -16.23
N ALA A 83 -15.90 -14.34 -16.21
CA ALA A 83 -14.98 -14.31 -17.35
C ALA A 83 -14.24 -15.64 -17.57
N GLY A 84 -14.40 -16.63 -16.67
CA GLY A 84 -13.74 -17.93 -16.74
C GLY A 84 -12.24 -17.86 -16.45
N ILE A 85 -11.79 -16.86 -15.68
CA ILE A 85 -10.38 -16.66 -15.37
C ILE A 85 -10.01 -17.46 -14.13
N ALA A 86 -8.99 -18.31 -14.26
CA ALA A 86 -8.56 -19.19 -13.18
C ALA A 86 -7.91 -18.39 -12.03
N ILE A 87 -8.33 -18.72 -10.81
CA ILE A 87 -7.85 -18.14 -9.56
C ILE A 87 -7.08 -19.22 -8.81
N LEU A 88 -5.93 -18.86 -8.25
CA LEU A 88 -5.10 -19.74 -7.42
C LEU A 88 -5.07 -19.22 -5.98
N ASN A 89 -4.84 -20.11 -5.03
CA ASN A 89 -4.50 -19.71 -3.67
C ASN A 89 -3.13 -19.03 -3.67
N SER A 90 -3.00 -17.96 -2.90
CA SER A 90 -1.76 -17.26 -2.63
C SER A 90 -1.44 -17.34 -1.14
N ASP A 91 -0.15 -17.49 -0.84
CA ASP A 91 0.38 -17.31 0.50
C ASP A 91 0.56 -15.80 0.79
N MET A 92 0.33 -15.40 2.04
CA MET A 92 0.52 -14.02 2.53
C MET A 92 1.25 -14.01 3.88
N SER A 93 2.20 -14.93 4.05
CA SER A 93 3.15 -14.95 5.15
C SER A 93 3.98 -13.68 5.17
N PHE A 94 4.44 -13.32 6.37
CA PHE A 94 5.18 -12.09 6.62
C PHE A 94 6.40 -12.36 7.48
N SER A 95 7.51 -11.69 7.19
CA SER A 95 8.74 -11.73 7.96
C SER A 95 9.37 -10.35 8.13
N VAL A 96 10.23 -10.25 9.14
CA VAL A 96 11.06 -9.09 9.44
C VAL A 96 12.51 -9.55 9.52
N SER A 97 13.43 -8.86 8.83
CA SER A 97 14.87 -9.04 8.98
C SER A 97 15.54 -7.68 9.23
N ARG A 98 16.47 -7.63 10.19
CA ARG A 98 17.17 -6.42 10.58
C ARG A 98 18.68 -6.54 10.39
N TYR A 99 19.25 -5.50 9.80
CA TYR A 99 20.68 -5.26 9.69
C TYR A 99 21.13 -4.30 10.80
N LEU A 100 21.87 -4.81 11.79
CA LEU A 100 22.45 -4.03 12.89
C LEU A 100 23.90 -4.50 13.12
N GLY A 101 24.88 -3.79 12.55
CA GLY A 101 26.29 -4.19 12.61
C GLY A 101 26.62 -5.50 11.89
N GLY A 102 25.66 -6.06 11.13
CA GLY A 102 25.78 -7.31 10.37
C GLY A 102 24.43 -7.84 9.87
N TYR A 103 24.47 -8.64 8.80
CA TYR A 103 23.28 -9.18 8.12
C TYR A 103 22.65 -10.33 8.90
N GLY A 104 21.32 -10.27 9.13
CA GLY A 104 20.56 -11.28 9.88
C GLY A 104 20.75 -11.21 11.41
N ALA A 105 21.10 -10.04 11.94
CA ALA A 105 21.26 -9.79 13.38
C ALA A 105 19.97 -10.13 14.15
N PHE A 106 18.82 -9.85 13.56
CA PHE A 106 17.52 -10.23 14.06
C PHE A 106 16.60 -10.64 12.90
N GLU A 107 15.89 -11.75 13.05
CA GLU A 107 14.91 -12.23 12.06
C GLU A 107 13.72 -12.85 12.77
N TRP A 108 12.54 -12.65 12.20
CA TRP A 108 11.28 -13.19 12.71
C TRP A 108 10.34 -13.45 11.54
N ALA A 109 9.67 -14.59 11.52
CA ALA A 109 8.64 -14.88 10.53
C ALA A 109 7.47 -15.62 11.18
N GLY A 110 6.27 -15.38 10.67
CA GLY A 110 5.11 -16.21 10.99
C GLY A 110 5.08 -17.46 10.11
N GLY A 111 4.79 -18.64 10.66
CA GLY A 111 4.49 -19.83 9.85
C GLY A 111 4.90 -21.18 10.44
N SER A 112 5.92 -21.23 11.30
CA SER A 112 6.33 -22.44 12.02
C SER A 112 7.12 -22.09 13.29
N VAL A 113 7.34 -23.06 14.18
CA VAL A 113 8.15 -22.85 15.39
C VAL A 113 9.60 -22.50 15.01
N GLY A 114 10.17 -23.13 13.98
CA GLY A 114 11.51 -22.78 13.48
C GLY A 114 11.60 -21.35 12.96
N ALA A 115 10.61 -20.93 12.16
CA ALA A 115 10.47 -19.58 11.63
C ALA A 115 10.16 -18.50 12.70
N LEU A 116 9.58 -18.90 13.83
CA LEU A 116 9.31 -18.00 14.95
C LEU A 116 10.61 -17.62 15.69
N PHE A 117 11.53 -18.58 15.85
CA PHE A 117 12.78 -18.36 16.58
C PHE A 117 13.93 -17.95 15.69
N CYS A 118 13.99 -18.43 14.43
CA CYS A 118 15.00 -18.21 13.37
C CYS A 118 16.46 -18.51 13.77
N GLN A 119 16.87 -18.08 14.96
CA GLN A 119 18.10 -18.39 15.66
C GLN A 119 17.81 -19.40 16.77
N THR A 120 18.53 -20.52 16.83
CA THR A 120 18.39 -21.50 17.92
C THR A 120 18.73 -20.89 19.28
N SER A 121 19.62 -19.89 19.33
CA SER A 121 19.91 -19.13 20.55
C SER A 121 18.70 -18.33 21.07
N ASN A 122 17.74 -17.99 20.21
CA ASN A 122 16.53 -17.27 20.61
C ASN A 122 15.55 -18.15 21.40
N LEU A 123 15.64 -19.48 21.30
CA LEU A 123 14.89 -20.42 22.16
C LEU A 123 15.25 -20.24 23.64
N PHE A 124 16.44 -19.71 23.94
CA PHE A 124 16.91 -19.47 25.30
C PHE A 124 16.99 -17.98 25.64
N ASN A 125 16.55 -17.10 24.73
CA ASN A 125 16.57 -15.66 24.92
C ASN A 125 15.22 -15.19 25.50
N PRO A 126 15.16 -14.79 26.79
CA PRO A 126 13.91 -14.35 27.41
C PRO A 126 13.31 -13.11 26.72
N GLY A 127 14.16 -12.29 26.07
CA GLY A 127 13.73 -11.13 25.29
C GLY A 127 12.97 -11.53 24.01
N HIS A 128 13.37 -12.62 23.34
CA HIS A 128 12.70 -13.12 22.13
C HIS A 128 11.36 -13.79 22.46
N TRP A 129 11.30 -14.53 23.57
CA TRP A 129 10.04 -15.05 24.10
C TRP A 129 9.09 -13.92 24.48
N ARG A 130 9.60 -12.90 25.20
CA ARG A 130 8.82 -11.71 25.56
C ARG A 130 8.31 -10.95 24.33
N MET A 131 9.08 -10.89 23.25
CA MET A 131 8.66 -10.35 21.95
C MET A 131 7.54 -11.19 21.30
N SER A 132 7.66 -12.52 21.33
CA SER A 132 6.69 -13.45 20.73
C SER A 132 5.37 -13.52 21.51
N THR A 133 5.37 -13.19 22.80
CA THR A 133 4.20 -13.27 23.69
C THR A 133 3.67 -11.91 24.16
N ALA A 134 4.39 -10.79 23.96
CA ALA A 134 3.96 -9.46 24.37
C ALA A 134 4.04 -8.45 23.20
N PRO A 135 2.89 -7.92 22.73
CA PRO A 135 2.83 -6.97 21.63
C PRO A 135 3.76 -5.77 21.82
N GLU A 136 3.90 -5.27 23.05
CA GLU A 136 4.61 -4.01 23.32
C GLU A 136 6.14 -4.10 23.15
N THR A 137 6.74 -5.29 23.26
CA THR A 137 8.22 -5.43 23.22
C THR A 137 8.74 -5.65 21.80
N ALA A 138 7.96 -6.34 20.95
CA ALA A 138 8.18 -6.42 19.50
C ALA A 138 8.06 -5.05 18.81
N LEU A 139 7.40 -4.11 19.47
CA LEU A 139 7.10 -2.79 18.96
C LEU A 139 8.08 -1.72 19.49
N SER A 140 8.79 -1.96 20.60
CA SER A 140 9.72 -0.97 21.18
C SER A 140 11.04 -0.79 20.41
N SER A 141 11.38 -1.70 19.49
CA SER A 141 12.63 -1.66 18.70
C SER A 141 12.41 -1.34 17.22
N PHE A 142 11.17 -1.08 16.81
CA PHE A 142 10.77 -0.82 15.44
C PHE A 142 9.86 0.42 15.43
N PRO A 143 9.66 1.10 14.29
CA PRO A 143 8.51 1.98 14.11
C PRO A 143 7.22 1.14 14.11
N ALA A 144 6.83 0.65 15.29
CA ALA A 144 5.68 -0.18 15.60
C ALA A 144 4.41 0.28 14.90
N LEU A 145 4.23 1.59 14.87
CA LEU A 145 3.07 2.24 14.28
C LEU A 145 2.99 2.00 12.77
N THR A 146 4.12 1.93 12.06
CA THR A 146 4.16 1.68 10.61
C THR A 146 3.82 0.23 10.31
N LEU A 147 4.42 -0.72 11.04
CA LEU A 147 4.13 -2.15 10.90
C LEU A 147 2.68 -2.47 11.31
N LEU A 148 2.18 -1.93 12.42
CA LEU A 148 0.80 -2.12 12.86
C LEU A 148 -0.21 -1.49 11.90
N ARG A 149 0.03 -0.27 11.41
CA ARG A 149 -0.84 0.36 10.39
C ARG A 149 -0.85 -0.45 9.10
N PHE A 150 0.32 -0.92 8.66
CA PHE A 150 0.44 -1.78 7.50
C PHE A 150 -0.35 -3.09 7.69
N MET A 151 -0.13 -3.82 8.79
CA MET A 151 -0.81 -5.08 9.05
C MET A 151 -2.31 -4.89 9.32
N HIS A 152 -2.74 -3.77 9.92
CA HIS A 152 -4.15 -3.42 10.13
C HIS A 152 -4.86 -3.14 8.81
N ASN A 153 -4.26 -2.33 7.93
CA ASN A 153 -4.80 -1.98 6.62
C ASN A 153 -4.87 -3.16 5.64
N HIS A 154 -4.09 -4.22 5.88
CA HIS A 154 -4.09 -5.44 5.07
C HIS A 154 -4.78 -6.63 5.77
N HIS A 155 -5.48 -6.39 6.89
CA HIS A 155 -6.12 -7.42 7.71
C HIS A 155 -5.18 -8.57 8.18
N LEU A 156 -3.87 -8.33 8.19
CA LEU A 156 -2.82 -9.24 8.65
C LEU A 156 -2.71 -9.30 10.19
N LEU A 157 -3.55 -8.58 10.94
CA LEU A 157 -3.64 -8.66 12.42
C LEU A 157 -4.82 -9.50 12.93
N GLN A 158 -5.68 -10.03 12.06
CA GLN A 158 -6.78 -10.90 12.48
C GLN A 158 -6.22 -12.25 12.99
N ILE A 159 -6.54 -12.63 14.22
CA ILE A 159 -6.07 -13.90 14.81
C ILE A 159 -7.02 -15.06 14.42
N LEU A 160 -8.29 -14.77 14.15
CA LEU A 160 -9.31 -15.76 13.75
C LEU A 160 -9.98 -15.30 12.45
N ASN A 161 -10.38 -16.25 11.58
CA ASN A 161 -11.09 -16.02 10.31
C ASN A 161 -10.37 -15.13 9.28
N ARG A 162 -9.06 -15.32 9.10
CA ARG A 162 -8.36 -14.66 7.98
C ARG A 162 -8.93 -15.15 6.65
N PRO A 163 -9.26 -14.25 5.71
CA PRO A 163 -9.64 -14.67 4.37
C PRO A 163 -8.46 -15.33 3.66
N GLN A 164 -8.73 -16.38 2.89
CA GLN A 164 -7.75 -16.97 1.99
C GLN A 164 -7.37 -15.93 0.93
N TRP A 165 -6.08 -15.67 0.79
CA TRP A 165 -5.57 -14.83 -0.28
C TRP A 165 -5.44 -15.61 -1.57
N LEU A 166 -5.60 -14.88 -2.67
CA LEU A 166 -5.78 -15.40 -4.01
C LEU A 166 -4.90 -14.61 -4.99
N THR A 167 -4.56 -15.23 -6.11
CA THR A 167 -3.85 -14.58 -7.22
C THR A 167 -4.44 -15.07 -8.55
N VAL A 168 -4.26 -14.28 -9.61
CA VAL A 168 -4.73 -14.65 -10.96
C VAL A 168 -3.74 -15.64 -11.57
N LYS A 169 -4.21 -16.78 -12.06
CA LYS A 169 -3.34 -17.73 -12.79
C LYS A 169 -2.82 -17.04 -14.05
N ASN A 170 -1.51 -17.13 -14.27
CA ASN A 170 -0.80 -16.41 -15.34
C ASN A 170 -0.88 -14.88 -15.20
N ALA A 171 -0.89 -14.38 -13.96
CA ALA A 171 -0.75 -12.97 -13.62
C ALA A 171 -1.92 -12.07 -14.10
N SER A 172 -1.88 -10.80 -13.71
CA SER A 172 -2.93 -9.82 -14.01
C SER A 172 -3.18 -9.61 -15.51
N HIS A 173 -2.16 -9.79 -16.37
CA HIS A 173 -2.32 -9.68 -17.83
C HIS A 173 -3.44 -10.59 -18.38
N SER A 174 -3.72 -11.72 -17.73
CA SER A 174 -4.71 -12.69 -18.20
C SER A 174 -6.11 -12.09 -18.27
N TYR A 175 -6.52 -11.35 -17.23
CA TYR A 175 -7.82 -10.69 -17.24
C TYR A 175 -7.82 -9.46 -18.16
N VAL A 176 -6.70 -8.75 -18.23
CA VAL A 176 -6.53 -7.60 -19.14
C VAL A 176 -6.74 -8.07 -20.58
N GLN A 177 -6.04 -9.13 -21.00
CA GLN A 177 -6.22 -9.72 -22.33
C GLN A 177 -7.63 -10.24 -22.57
N ARG A 178 -8.28 -10.84 -21.57
CA ARG A 178 -9.67 -11.29 -21.71
C ARG A 178 -10.62 -10.13 -22.01
N ILE A 179 -10.45 -8.97 -21.37
CA ILE A 179 -11.25 -7.76 -21.68
C ILE A 179 -10.88 -7.25 -23.08
N MET A 180 -9.59 -7.08 -23.35
CA MET A 180 -9.12 -6.49 -24.61
C MET A 180 -9.41 -7.36 -25.84
N SER A 181 -9.46 -8.68 -25.69
CA SER A 181 -9.77 -9.61 -26.80
C SER A 181 -11.15 -9.40 -27.42
N LYS A 182 -12.06 -8.74 -26.69
CA LYS A 182 -13.40 -8.40 -27.17
C LYS A 182 -13.54 -6.93 -27.60
N LEU A 183 -12.50 -6.11 -27.42
CA LEU A 183 -12.48 -4.73 -27.92
C LEU A 183 -11.87 -4.73 -29.33
N PRO A 184 -12.57 -4.25 -30.36
CA PRO A 184 -11.99 -4.12 -31.69
C PRO A 184 -10.73 -3.24 -31.67
N GLU A 185 -9.67 -3.66 -32.36
CA GLU A 185 -8.38 -2.95 -32.37
C GLU A 185 -8.51 -1.49 -32.81
N ALA A 186 -9.41 -1.20 -33.77
CA ALA A 186 -9.71 0.16 -34.23
C ALA A 186 -10.31 1.09 -33.15
N ARG A 187 -10.78 0.53 -32.03
CA ARG A 187 -11.34 1.26 -30.88
C ARG A 187 -10.35 1.42 -29.74
N LEU A 188 -9.14 0.88 -29.87
CA LEU A 188 -8.04 1.12 -28.94
C LEU A 188 -7.11 2.20 -29.49
N ARG A 189 -6.80 3.19 -28.65
CA ARG A 189 -5.79 4.21 -28.90
C ARG A 189 -4.78 4.19 -27.78
N GLN A 190 -3.57 3.74 -28.09
CA GLN A 190 -2.54 3.47 -27.09
C GLN A 190 -1.25 4.25 -27.39
N GLY A 191 -0.54 4.61 -26.32
CA GLY A 191 0.77 5.27 -26.37
C GLY A 191 0.68 6.79 -26.30
N ARG A 192 1.84 7.42 -26.14
CA ARG A 192 1.98 8.86 -25.82
C ARG A 192 1.44 9.80 -26.89
N GLU A 193 1.34 9.36 -28.14
CA GLU A 193 0.84 10.20 -29.24
C GLU A 193 -0.67 10.05 -29.41
N LYS A 194 -1.12 8.82 -29.73
CA LYS A 194 -2.51 8.54 -30.10
C LYS A 194 -3.44 8.30 -28.92
N GLY A 195 -2.90 7.79 -27.80
CA GLY A 195 -3.67 7.40 -26.63
C GLY A 195 -3.67 8.43 -25.50
N GLN A 196 -2.69 9.33 -25.47
CA GLN A 196 -2.68 10.45 -24.52
C GLN A 196 -3.75 11.47 -24.91
N VAL A 197 -4.82 11.56 -24.11
CA VAL A 197 -5.75 12.69 -24.18
C VAL A 197 -5.13 13.88 -23.47
N VAL A 198 -5.09 15.02 -24.15
CA VAL A 198 -4.53 16.28 -23.63
C VAL A 198 -5.59 17.33 -23.33
N ALA A 199 -6.76 17.22 -23.95
CA ALA A 199 -7.91 18.07 -23.67
C ALA A 199 -9.24 17.36 -24.01
N ALA A 200 -10.28 17.62 -23.23
CA ALA A 200 -11.63 17.16 -23.52
C ALA A 200 -12.65 18.23 -23.11
N TRP A 201 -13.63 18.51 -23.97
CA TRP A 201 -14.66 19.52 -23.72
C TRP A 201 -15.98 19.16 -24.40
N VAL A 202 -17.07 19.75 -23.92
CA VAL A 202 -18.40 19.62 -24.54
C VAL A 202 -18.56 20.72 -25.59
N ASP A 203 -18.80 20.36 -26.84
CA ASP A 203 -19.10 21.31 -27.90
C ASP A 203 -20.47 21.97 -27.66
N ALA A 204 -20.49 23.31 -27.61
CA ALA A 204 -21.69 24.07 -27.24
C ALA A 204 -22.86 23.94 -28.23
N LYS A 205 -22.58 23.62 -29.50
CA LYS A 205 -23.60 23.53 -30.56
C LYS A 205 -24.25 22.15 -30.60
N THR A 206 -23.44 21.12 -30.40
CA THR A 206 -23.88 19.72 -30.51
C THR A 206 -24.21 19.08 -29.19
N ALA A 207 -23.78 19.68 -28.06
CA ALA A 207 -23.81 19.08 -26.73
C ALA A 207 -23.12 17.70 -26.68
N LYS A 208 -22.13 17.48 -27.56
CA LYS A 208 -21.30 16.26 -27.62
C LYS A 208 -19.88 16.58 -27.19
N TRP A 209 -19.21 15.59 -26.65
CA TRP A 209 -17.81 15.69 -26.27
C TRP A 209 -16.89 15.70 -27.49
N THR A 210 -15.84 16.48 -27.39
CA THR A 210 -14.67 16.47 -28.26
C THR A 210 -13.45 16.09 -27.42
N ILE A 211 -12.64 15.17 -27.95
CA ILE A 211 -11.41 14.69 -27.31
C ILE A 211 -10.23 15.02 -28.22
N LYS A 212 -9.22 15.69 -27.66
CA LYS A 212 -7.97 16.00 -28.34
C LYS A 212 -6.84 15.14 -27.79
N THR A 213 -6.13 14.46 -28.69
CA THR A 213 -4.96 13.64 -28.36
C THR A 213 -3.65 14.40 -28.56
N ALA A 214 -2.56 13.90 -28.00
CA ALA A 214 -1.25 14.57 -28.03
C ALA A 214 -0.67 14.73 -29.43
N ASP A 215 -1.05 13.87 -30.38
CA ASP A 215 -0.77 14.01 -31.81
C ASP A 215 -1.55 15.15 -32.51
N GLY A 216 -2.38 15.88 -31.77
CA GLY A 216 -3.17 17.00 -32.26
C GLY A 216 -4.51 16.62 -32.90
N MET A 217 -4.83 15.32 -33.03
CA MET A 217 -6.12 14.90 -33.57
C MET A 217 -7.28 15.26 -32.65
N GLU A 218 -8.35 15.83 -33.22
CA GLU A 218 -9.60 16.13 -32.53
C GLU A 218 -10.71 15.17 -32.96
N GLN A 219 -11.26 14.43 -32.01
CA GLN A 219 -12.33 13.46 -32.22
C GLN A 219 -13.62 13.99 -31.62
N LYS A 220 -14.59 14.29 -32.48
CA LYS A 220 -15.89 14.89 -32.11
C LYS A 220 -17.00 13.84 -32.03
N GLY A 221 -18.12 14.23 -31.43
CA GLY A 221 -19.36 13.44 -31.46
C GLY A 221 -19.43 12.33 -30.43
N TRP A 222 -18.72 12.46 -29.31
CA TRP A 222 -18.83 11.54 -28.18
C TRP A 222 -20.06 11.87 -27.34
N ASP A 223 -20.88 10.87 -27.02
CA ASP A 223 -22.09 11.03 -26.23
C ASP A 223 -21.79 11.11 -24.73
N ARG A 224 -20.83 10.31 -24.27
CA ARG A 224 -20.38 10.20 -22.87
C ARG A 224 -18.87 10.03 -22.81
N VAL A 225 -18.28 10.45 -21.71
CA VAL A 225 -16.85 10.25 -21.41
C VAL A 225 -16.69 9.71 -19.99
N ILE A 226 -15.99 8.59 -19.85
CA ILE A 226 -15.54 8.05 -18.58
C ILE A 226 -14.07 8.42 -18.41
N PHE A 227 -13.79 9.33 -17.49
CA PHE A 227 -12.44 9.66 -17.05
C PHE A 227 -11.98 8.62 -16.02
N ALA A 228 -11.22 7.65 -16.49
CA ALA A 228 -10.68 6.54 -15.72
C ALA A 228 -9.17 6.71 -15.40
N SER A 229 -8.64 7.91 -15.59
CA SER A 229 -7.25 8.28 -15.28
C SER A 229 -7.13 8.82 -13.84
N HIS A 230 -5.94 9.26 -13.47
CA HIS A 230 -5.76 9.92 -12.18
C HIS A 230 -6.51 11.25 -12.14
N ALA A 231 -6.93 11.66 -10.94
CA ALA A 231 -7.73 12.88 -10.76
C ALA A 231 -7.01 14.14 -11.22
N ASP A 232 -5.69 14.22 -10.99
CA ASP A 232 -4.82 15.32 -11.46
C ASP A 232 -4.74 15.38 -12.99
N GLN A 233 -4.57 14.22 -13.65
CA GLN A 233 -4.59 14.11 -15.11
C GLN A 233 -5.95 14.50 -15.69
N THR A 234 -7.05 14.04 -15.08
CA THR A 234 -8.41 14.40 -15.50
C THR A 234 -8.64 15.91 -15.35
N MET A 235 -8.23 16.49 -14.22
CA MET A 235 -8.32 17.92 -13.97
C MET A 235 -7.54 18.72 -15.02
N GLN A 236 -6.34 18.28 -15.40
CA GLN A 236 -5.56 18.91 -16.46
C GLN A 236 -6.26 18.82 -17.83
N ILE A 237 -6.78 17.65 -18.19
CA ILE A 237 -7.50 17.43 -19.46
C ILE A 237 -8.72 18.35 -19.57
N LEU A 238 -9.53 18.45 -18.51
CA LEU A 238 -10.71 19.32 -18.47
C LEU A 238 -10.32 20.80 -18.50
N THR A 239 -9.32 21.20 -17.71
CA THR A 239 -8.81 22.58 -17.68
C THR A 239 -8.29 23.03 -19.05
N GLN A 240 -7.57 22.16 -19.75
CA GLN A 240 -7.10 22.45 -21.12
C GLN A 240 -8.26 22.48 -22.11
N GLY A 241 -9.26 21.60 -21.95
CA GLY A 241 -10.50 21.64 -22.72
C GLY A 241 -11.23 22.99 -22.59
N HIS A 242 -11.33 23.52 -21.38
CA HIS A 242 -11.88 24.84 -21.11
C HIS A 242 -11.12 25.94 -21.86
N ALA A 243 -9.79 25.95 -21.73
CA ALA A 243 -8.93 26.98 -22.33
C ALA A 243 -8.99 27.00 -23.86
N LEU A 244 -9.23 25.85 -24.51
CA LEU A 244 -9.37 25.73 -25.96
C LEU A 244 -10.70 26.24 -26.52
N GLY A 245 -11.62 26.66 -25.66
CA GLY A 245 -12.63 27.68 -25.98
C GLY A 245 -13.47 27.42 -27.23
N ASN A 246 -14.42 26.48 -27.13
CA ASN A 246 -15.64 26.41 -27.95
C ASN A 246 -16.80 25.66 -27.24
N GLY A 247 -16.68 25.43 -25.93
CA GLY A 247 -17.58 24.58 -25.16
C GLY A 247 -18.30 25.29 -24.02
N GLY A 248 -19.58 24.96 -23.82
CA GLY A 248 -20.33 25.41 -22.66
C GLY A 248 -19.94 24.56 -21.45
N GLU A 249 -19.04 25.07 -20.60
CA GLU A 249 -18.84 24.45 -19.30
C GLU A 249 -20.06 24.72 -18.42
N GLY A 250 -20.77 23.65 -18.06
CA GLY A 250 -21.80 23.73 -17.04
C GLY A 250 -21.15 23.91 -15.67
N GLU A 251 -21.84 24.57 -14.74
CA GLU A 251 -21.34 24.82 -13.39
C GLU A 251 -20.86 23.53 -12.68
N GLY A 252 -21.54 22.41 -12.91
CA GLY A 252 -21.16 21.12 -12.32
C GLY A 252 -19.84 20.53 -12.84
N LEU A 253 -19.44 20.80 -14.10
CA LEU A 253 -18.13 20.36 -14.59
C LEU A 253 -16.99 21.20 -13.98
N LYS A 254 -17.23 22.50 -13.82
CA LYS A 254 -16.32 23.40 -13.10
C LYS A 254 -16.18 22.99 -11.62
N GLU A 255 -17.27 22.61 -10.98
CA GLU A 255 -17.25 22.05 -9.63
C GLU A 255 -16.42 20.76 -9.58
N ALA A 256 -16.63 19.83 -10.52
CA ALA A 256 -15.85 18.59 -10.60
C ALA A 256 -14.35 18.86 -10.71
N VAL A 257 -13.93 19.80 -11.55
CA VAL A 257 -12.51 20.23 -11.65
C VAL A 257 -11.95 20.70 -10.30
N GLY A 258 -12.72 21.48 -9.55
CA GLY A 258 -12.35 21.92 -8.20
C GLY A 258 -12.18 20.76 -7.21
N LEU A 259 -13.06 19.75 -7.27
CA LEU A 259 -12.96 18.56 -6.43
C LEU A 259 -11.75 17.70 -6.81
N LEU A 260 -11.50 17.51 -8.11
CA LEU A 260 -10.38 16.72 -8.63
C LEU A 260 -9.01 17.27 -8.18
N ALA A 261 -8.89 18.59 -7.99
CA ALA A 261 -7.68 19.21 -7.46
C ALA A 261 -7.35 18.83 -6.00
N SER A 262 -8.30 18.25 -5.26
CA SER A 262 -8.10 17.82 -3.86
C SER A 262 -7.37 16.48 -3.74
N PHE A 263 -7.14 15.78 -4.85
CA PHE A 263 -6.48 14.48 -4.88
C PHE A 263 -5.01 14.65 -5.26
N ALA A 264 -4.13 14.19 -4.37
CA ALA A 264 -2.69 14.16 -4.61
C ALA A 264 -2.23 12.71 -4.74
N PHE A 265 -1.08 12.50 -5.39
CA PHE A 265 -0.50 11.19 -5.60
C PHE A 265 0.97 11.17 -5.18
N SER A 266 1.43 10.06 -4.60
CA SER A 266 2.84 9.79 -4.31
C SER A 266 3.38 8.70 -5.21
N GLU A 267 4.64 8.82 -5.63
CA GLU A 267 5.32 7.80 -6.42
C GLU A 267 5.94 6.72 -5.52
N ASN A 268 5.84 5.47 -5.94
CA ASN A 268 6.51 4.31 -5.39
C ASN A 268 7.22 3.58 -6.53
N SER A 269 8.44 3.10 -6.27
CA SER A 269 9.22 2.29 -7.19
C SER A 269 9.12 0.81 -6.82
N ALA A 270 8.88 -0.04 -7.81
CA ALA A 270 8.96 -1.48 -7.70
C ALA A 270 10.12 -1.97 -8.58
N VAL A 271 10.97 -2.81 -8.02
CA VAL A 271 12.14 -3.36 -8.70
C VAL A 271 12.03 -4.87 -8.77
N LEU A 272 11.87 -5.42 -9.97
CA LEU A 272 11.90 -6.86 -10.25
C LEU A 272 13.36 -7.32 -10.41
N HIS A 273 13.79 -8.27 -9.58
CA HIS A 273 15.17 -8.76 -9.55
C HIS A 273 15.27 -10.21 -9.05
N SER A 274 16.49 -10.76 -9.08
CA SER A 274 16.84 -12.05 -8.45
C SER A 274 17.89 -11.93 -7.34
N ASP A 275 18.16 -10.72 -6.86
CA ASP A 275 19.11 -10.48 -5.78
C ASP A 275 18.60 -10.94 -4.39
N VAL A 276 19.04 -12.13 -3.98
CA VAL A 276 18.68 -12.75 -2.69
C VAL A 276 19.22 -12.00 -1.46
N ARG A 277 20.07 -10.97 -1.63
CA ARG A 277 20.48 -10.07 -0.54
C ARG A 277 19.34 -9.16 -0.07
N LEU A 278 18.23 -9.11 -0.80
CA LEU A 278 17.00 -8.45 -0.38
C LEU A 278 15.98 -9.48 0.13
N MET A 279 16.45 -10.52 0.83
CA MET A 279 15.61 -11.51 1.50
C MET A 279 16.24 -11.85 2.85
N PRO A 280 15.48 -12.32 3.86
CA PRO A 280 16.06 -12.76 5.11
C PRO A 280 17.24 -13.73 4.87
N LYS A 281 18.29 -13.60 5.68
CA LYS A 281 19.50 -14.42 5.60
C LYS A 281 19.15 -15.91 5.74
N ARG A 282 18.23 -16.21 6.65
CA ARG A 282 17.80 -17.59 6.90
C ARG A 282 16.62 -17.92 6.03
N ARG A 283 16.75 -19.02 5.29
CA ARG A 283 15.72 -19.48 4.35
C ARG A 283 14.40 -19.81 5.05
N GLU A 284 14.44 -20.25 6.30
CA GLU A 284 13.25 -20.50 7.13
C GLU A 284 12.42 -19.25 7.40
N ALA A 285 13.03 -18.06 7.33
CA ALA A 285 12.34 -16.78 7.51
C ALA A 285 11.80 -16.20 6.20
N TRP A 286 12.00 -16.87 5.06
CA TRP A 286 11.48 -16.40 3.78
C TRP A 286 9.97 -16.51 3.80
N SER A 287 9.33 -15.36 3.64
CA SER A 287 7.89 -15.22 3.60
C SER A 287 7.47 -14.64 2.25
N ALA A 288 6.17 -14.63 1.97
CA ALA A 288 5.64 -13.93 0.81
C ALA A 288 6.00 -12.43 0.85
N TRP A 289 6.00 -11.83 2.05
CA TRP A 289 6.33 -10.43 2.31
C TRP A 289 7.48 -10.34 3.32
N ASN A 290 8.58 -9.68 2.94
CA ASN A 290 9.79 -9.62 3.76
C ASN A 290 10.17 -8.17 4.02
N PHE A 291 9.98 -7.73 5.26
CA PHE A 291 10.32 -6.39 5.69
C PHE A 291 11.79 -6.33 6.11
N LEU A 292 12.58 -5.53 5.41
CA LEU A 292 14.02 -5.41 5.64
C LEU A 292 14.31 -4.04 6.24
N ALA A 293 14.86 -4.04 7.45
CA ALA A 293 15.25 -2.83 8.16
C ALA A 293 16.78 -2.71 8.27
N GLU A 294 17.32 -1.55 7.93
CA GLU A 294 18.72 -1.19 8.11
C GLU A 294 18.84 -0.03 9.09
N THR A 295 19.57 -0.23 10.19
CA THR A 295 19.81 0.82 11.17
C THR A 295 20.99 1.69 10.75
N VAL A 296 20.74 2.98 10.46
CA VAL A 296 21.74 3.96 10.04
C VAL A 296 21.96 5.02 11.12
N THR A 297 23.21 5.39 11.38
CA THR A 297 23.57 6.50 12.27
C THR A 297 23.36 7.84 11.56
N SER A 298 22.64 8.79 12.19
CA SER A 298 22.16 10.07 11.62
C SER A 298 23.19 10.97 10.90
N SER A 299 24.49 10.71 11.01
CA SER A 299 25.54 11.45 10.28
C SER A 299 25.67 11.09 8.79
N ALA A 300 25.00 10.03 8.31
CA ALA A 300 25.09 9.54 6.93
C ALA A 300 23.82 9.74 6.07
N SER A 301 22.78 10.41 6.59
CA SER A 301 21.49 10.51 5.89
C SER A 301 21.44 11.67 4.89
N THR A 302 21.91 11.44 3.67
CA THR A 302 21.47 12.20 2.49
C THR A 302 20.48 11.34 1.69
N GLY A 303 19.18 11.65 1.83
CA GLY A 303 18.14 11.20 0.90
C GLY A 303 17.53 9.81 1.16
N ALA A 304 16.66 9.72 2.17
CA ALA A 304 15.47 8.84 2.24
C ALA A 304 14.88 8.93 3.66
N ALA A 305 14.59 10.14 4.13
CA ALA A 305 13.88 10.34 5.37
C ALA A 305 12.38 10.21 5.09
N ILE A 306 11.74 9.23 5.73
CA ILE A 306 10.30 9.08 5.76
C ILE A 306 9.68 10.39 6.29
N CYS A 307 8.66 10.86 5.59
CA CYS A 307 7.89 12.07 5.87
C CYS A 307 7.44 12.13 7.34
N ASN A 308 8.06 13.02 8.12
CA ASN A 308 7.55 13.48 9.40
C ASN A 308 7.30 15.00 9.29
N GLU A 309 6.29 15.39 8.50
CA GLU A 309 5.72 16.72 8.66
C GLU A 309 4.73 16.67 9.83
N THR A 310 5.14 17.21 10.98
CA THR A 310 4.43 18.26 11.74
C THR A 310 5.01 18.37 13.16
N ALA A 311 5.90 19.34 13.38
CA ALA A 311 6.06 20.04 14.66
C ALA A 311 7.00 21.23 14.45
N LYS A 312 6.43 22.40 14.13
CA LYS A 312 7.15 23.67 14.27
C LYS A 312 7.22 24.01 15.76
N GLY A 313 8.43 23.98 16.32
CA GLY A 313 8.77 24.67 17.57
C GLY A 313 9.53 23.82 18.59
N GLY A 314 10.81 24.16 18.83
CA GLY A 314 11.47 23.92 20.12
C GLY A 314 12.74 23.06 20.12
N LYS A 315 13.89 23.74 20.31
CA LYS A 315 15.20 23.33 20.88
C LYS A 315 15.83 21.98 20.48
N GLU A 316 17.01 22.09 19.87
CA GLU A 316 18.01 21.04 19.71
C GLU A 316 18.29 20.32 21.04
N VAL A 317 17.93 19.04 21.11
CA VAL A 317 18.46 18.09 22.10
C VAL A 317 19.36 17.14 21.35
N ALA A 318 20.66 17.20 21.64
CA ALA A 318 21.65 16.27 21.12
C ALA A 318 21.34 14.85 21.60
N ASN A 319 20.72 14.05 20.74
CA ASN A 319 20.65 12.60 20.87
C ASN A 319 20.92 12.03 19.48
N SER A 320 21.96 11.22 19.32
CA SER A 320 22.24 10.51 18.07
C SER A 320 21.14 9.46 17.84
N SER A 321 20.02 9.87 17.24
CA SER A 321 18.94 8.94 16.90
C SER A 321 19.39 8.09 15.73
N ASN A 322 19.49 6.78 15.93
CA ASN A 322 19.56 5.85 14.81
C ASN A 322 18.24 5.91 14.03
N VAL A 323 18.30 5.95 12.70
CA VAL A 323 17.12 5.91 11.83
C VAL A 323 17.13 4.60 11.06
N ASP A 324 16.00 3.91 11.04
CA ASP A 324 15.87 2.66 10.27
C ASP A 324 15.41 2.99 8.83
N ARG A 325 16.23 2.64 7.83
CA ARG A 325 15.80 2.58 6.43
C ARG A 325 15.07 1.27 6.21
N VAL A 326 13.97 1.32 5.47
CA VAL A 326 13.06 0.18 5.30
C VAL A 326 12.88 -0.11 3.81
N SER A 327 12.91 -1.39 3.47
CA SER A 327 12.43 -1.89 2.18
C SER A 327 11.52 -3.11 2.39
N LEU A 328 10.66 -3.38 1.42
CA LEU A 328 9.73 -4.51 1.45
C LEU A 328 9.94 -5.34 0.19
N THR A 329 10.32 -6.61 0.37
CA THR A 329 10.56 -7.53 -0.74
C THR A 329 9.48 -8.61 -0.79
N TYR A 330 8.84 -8.70 -1.94
CA TYR A 330 7.87 -9.72 -2.31
C TYR A 330 8.57 -10.93 -2.90
N TYR A 331 8.27 -12.11 -2.35
CA TYR A 331 8.72 -13.38 -2.91
C TYR A 331 7.65 -13.94 -3.85
N MET A 332 7.79 -13.63 -5.13
CA MET A 332 6.76 -13.87 -6.14
C MET A 332 6.52 -15.35 -6.40
N ASN A 333 7.50 -16.21 -6.12
CA ASN A 333 7.31 -17.66 -6.19
C ASN A 333 6.19 -18.15 -5.26
N LEU A 334 6.05 -17.58 -4.06
CA LEU A 334 4.93 -17.90 -3.16
C LEU A 334 3.66 -17.17 -3.57
N LEU A 335 3.74 -15.86 -3.86
CA LEU A 335 2.57 -15.03 -4.15
C LEU A 335 1.83 -15.44 -5.43
N GLN A 336 2.56 -15.91 -6.45
CA GLN A 336 2.01 -16.32 -7.74
C GLN A 336 2.12 -17.83 -8.00
N SER A 337 2.48 -18.62 -6.98
CA SER A 337 2.70 -20.08 -7.12
C SER A 337 3.69 -20.44 -8.26
N LEU A 338 4.77 -19.68 -8.40
CA LEU A 338 5.79 -19.87 -9.44
C LEU A 338 6.90 -20.81 -8.97
N THR A 339 7.27 -21.78 -9.80
CA THR A 339 8.25 -22.82 -9.46
C THR A 339 9.68 -22.28 -9.36
N GLU A 340 10.20 -22.13 -8.14
CA GLU A 340 11.57 -21.64 -7.91
C GLU A 340 12.64 -22.56 -8.50
N SER A 341 12.48 -23.89 -8.46
CA SER A 341 13.46 -24.81 -9.06
C SER A 341 13.62 -24.63 -10.58
N LYS A 342 12.63 -24.01 -11.24
CA LYS A 342 12.65 -23.71 -12.67
C LYS A 342 13.16 -22.30 -12.98
N PHE A 343 12.76 -21.31 -12.19
CA PHE A 343 13.00 -19.89 -12.50
C PHE A 343 14.00 -19.20 -11.56
N GLY A 344 14.45 -19.89 -10.51
CA GLY A 344 15.15 -19.28 -9.38
C GLY A 344 14.25 -18.32 -8.58
N PRO A 345 14.85 -17.54 -7.68
CA PRO A 345 14.16 -16.52 -6.90
C PRO A 345 13.67 -15.37 -7.79
N ILE A 346 12.36 -15.14 -7.74
CA ILE A 346 11.68 -14.03 -8.41
C ILE A 346 11.23 -13.06 -7.32
N LEU A 347 11.87 -11.89 -7.28
CA LEU A 347 11.71 -10.93 -6.19
C LEU A 347 11.26 -9.58 -6.73
N VAL A 348 10.31 -8.95 -6.03
CA VAL A 348 9.92 -7.56 -6.28
C VAL A 348 10.15 -6.76 -5.02
N THR A 349 11.09 -5.81 -5.04
CA THR A 349 11.32 -4.92 -3.89
C THR A 349 10.68 -3.57 -4.12
N LEU A 350 9.90 -3.13 -3.14
CA LEU A 350 9.30 -1.79 -3.11
C LEU A 350 10.23 -0.78 -2.43
N ASN A 351 10.38 0.36 -3.10
CA ASN A 351 11.16 1.50 -2.67
C ASN A 351 12.54 1.12 -2.11
N PRO A 352 13.34 0.28 -2.82
CA PRO A 352 14.67 -0.03 -2.35
C PRO A 352 15.50 1.24 -2.24
N THR A 353 16.43 1.24 -1.29
CA THR A 353 17.44 2.28 -1.16
C THR A 353 18.31 2.36 -2.42
N THR A 354 18.72 3.57 -2.77
CA THR A 354 19.67 3.86 -3.86
C THR A 354 21.09 4.09 -3.36
N ASP A 355 21.32 4.01 -2.05
CA ASP A 355 22.63 4.20 -1.44
C ASP A 355 23.53 2.99 -1.72
N PRO A 356 24.62 3.14 -2.50
CA PRO A 356 25.46 2.02 -2.88
C PRO A 356 26.15 1.33 -1.69
N SER A 357 26.24 1.99 -0.53
CA SER A 357 26.80 1.40 0.69
C SER A 357 25.82 0.50 1.44
N SER A 358 24.52 0.62 1.17
CA SER A 358 23.50 -0.21 1.81
C SER A 358 23.54 -1.65 1.29
N PRO A 359 23.46 -2.66 2.17
CA PRO A 359 23.35 -4.06 1.74
C PRO A 359 22.03 -4.35 1.00
N TYR A 360 21.03 -3.46 1.10
CA TYR A 360 19.72 -3.59 0.47
C TYR A 360 19.56 -2.77 -0.81
N THR A 361 20.65 -2.23 -1.36
CA THR A 361 20.63 -1.66 -2.71
C THR A 361 20.72 -2.80 -3.73
N PRO A 362 19.72 -2.96 -4.63
CA PRO A 362 19.72 -4.02 -5.64
C PRO A 362 20.96 -3.94 -6.53
N ARG A 363 21.59 -5.09 -6.76
CA ARG A 363 22.69 -5.20 -7.72
C ARG A 363 22.19 -4.98 -9.15
N PRO A 364 22.72 -4.00 -9.91
CA PRO A 364 22.22 -3.68 -11.25
C PRO A 364 22.17 -4.88 -12.19
N GLU A 365 23.15 -5.79 -12.12
CA GLU A 365 23.24 -6.98 -12.96
C GLU A 365 22.18 -8.06 -12.65
N LEU A 366 21.48 -7.94 -11.51
CA LEU A 366 20.39 -8.83 -11.12
C LEU A 366 19.02 -8.17 -11.21
N VAL A 367 18.96 -6.89 -11.60
CA VAL A 367 17.70 -6.18 -11.82
C VAL A 367 17.23 -6.40 -13.26
N LEU A 368 15.98 -6.82 -13.40
CA LEU A 368 15.34 -7.01 -14.70
C LEU A 368 14.50 -5.79 -15.08
N LYS A 369 13.80 -5.20 -14.12
CA LYS A 369 12.88 -4.09 -14.40
C LYS A 369 12.74 -3.17 -13.20
N HIS A 370 12.86 -1.86 -13.46
CA HIS A 370 12.35 -0.81 -12.60
C HIS A 370 10.99 -0.35 -13.11
N GLN A 371 10.04 -0.18 -12.20
CA GLN A 371 8.70 0.29 -12.52
C GLN A 371 8.24 1.31 -11.49
N ALA A 372 7.88 2.50 -11.95
CA ALA A 372 7.25 3.51 -11.11
C ALA A 372 5.73 3.33 -11.12
N TYR A 373 5.11 3.56 -9.97
CA TYR A 373 3.67 3.56 -9.75
C TYR A 373 3.29 4.73 -8.86
N THR A 374 2.09 5.27 -9.02
CA THR A 374 1.61 6.40 -8.21
C THR A 374 0.38 5.99 -7.41
N HIS A 375 0.32 6.36 -6.13
CA HIS A 375 -0.78 6.00 -5.22
C HIS A 375 -1.45 7.25 -4.67
N PRO A 376 -2.79 7.25 -4.48
CA PRO A 376 -3.48 8.40 -3.91
C PRO A 376 -3.05 8.67 -2.47
N ILE A 377 -2.92 9.95 -2.14
CA ILE A 377 -2.66 10.45 -0.80
C ILE A 377 -3.98 10.88 -0.17
N TYR A 378 -4.30 10.29 0.99
CA TYR A 378 -5.55 10.56 1.70
C TYR A 378 -5.40 11.71 2.68
N THR A 379 -6.02 12.83 2.34
CA THR A 379 -6.22 14.00 3.20
C THR A 379 -7.70 14.16 3.55
N ARG A 380 -8.01 14.95 4.59
CA ARG A 380 -9.41 15.30 4.92
C ARG A 380 -10.15 15.90 3.73
N HIS A 381 -9.46 16.72 2.91
CA HIS A 381 -10.02 17.33 1.71
C HIS A 381 -10.31 16.29 0.62
N SER A 382 -9.38 15.38 0.33
CA SER A 382 -9.60 14.30 -0.65
C SER A 382 -10.79 13.41 -0.27
N VAL A 383 -10.95 13.07 1.01
CA VAL A 383 -12.06 12.23 1.50
C VAL A 383 -13.41 12.96 1.41
N ALA A 384 -13.44 14.27 1.66
CA ALA A 384 -14.64 15.08 1.45
C ALA A 384 -15.00 15.18 -0.04
N ALA A 385 -13.99 15.41 -0.90
CA ALA A 385 -14.15 15.47 -2.35
C ALA A 385 -14.71 14.16 -2.93
N GLN A 386 -14.30 12.99 -2.42
CA GLN A 386 -14.88 11.70 -2.82
C GLN A 386 -16.39 11.63 -2.66
N ARG A 387 -16.94 12.22 -1.58
CA ARG A 387 -18.39 12.22 -1.33
C ARG A 387 -19.11 13.15 -2.31
N GLN A 388 -18.59 14.36 -2.47
CA GLN A 388 -19.19 15.37 -3.34
C GLN A 388 -19.13 14.95 -4.82
N LEU A 389 -18.04 14.30 -5.24
CA LEU A 389 -17.88 13.83 -6.62
C LEU A 389 -18.93 12.78 -7.02
N ARG A 390 -19.55 12.07 -6.07
CA ARG A 390 -20.61 11.08 -6.36
C ARG A 390 -21.85 11.73 -6.98
N GLU A 391 -22.16 12.96 -6.57
CA GLU A 391 -23.31 13.73 -7.06
C GLU A 391 -23.08 14.29 -8.47
N LEU A 392 -21.82 14.38 -8.91
CA LEU A 392 -21.45 14.94 -10.22
C LEU A 392 -21.33 13.90 -11.34
N GLN A 393 -21.68 12.65 -11.07
CA GLN A 393 -21.57 11.55 -12.02
C GLN A 393 -22.70 11.65 -13.06
N GLY A 394 -22.33 11.76 -14.33
CA GLY A 394 -23.26 11.96 -15.45
C GLY A 394 -23.52 13.43 -15.80
N VAL A 395 -22.97 14.39 -15.03
CA VAL A 395 -23.09 15.82 -15.35
C VAL A 395 -22.46 16.09 -16.72
N GLN A 396 -23.28 16.60 -17.64
CA GLN A 396 -22.93 16.79 -19.05
C GLN A 396 -22.37 15.51 -19.72
N GLY A 397 -22.74 14.32 -19.24
CA GLY A 397 -22.25 13.05 -19.76
C GLY A 397 -20.82 12.68 -19.36
N ALA A 398 -20.23 13.35 -18.36
CA ALA A 398 -18.94 12.97 -17.77
C ALA A 398 -19.11 12.05 -16.57
N TYR A 399 -18.25 11.04 -16.47
CA TYR A 399 -18.14 10.14 -15.33
C TYR A 399 -16.70 10.04 -14.87
N PHE A 400 -16.48 9.86 -13.57
CA PHE A 400 -15.14 9.83 -12.97
C PHE A 400 -14.93 8.52 -12.23
N ALA A 401 -13.92 7.77 -12.62
CA ALA A 401 -13.62 6.44 -12.08
C ALA A 401 -12.13 6.30 -11.78
N GLY A 402 -11.81 5.58 -10.72
CA GLY A 402 -10.43 5.35 -10.30
C GLY A 402 -10.37 4.89 -8.86
N ALA A 403 -9.28 4.21 -8.49
CA ALA A 403 -9.09 3.72 -7.12
C ALA A 403 -9.09 4.87 -6.09
N TRP A 404 -8.69 6.08 -6.51
CA TRP A 404 -8.70 7.31 -5.73
C TRP A 404 -10.11 7.80 -5.34
N THR A 405 -11.17 7.24 -5.94
CA THR A 405 -12.56 7.52 -5.53
C THR A 405 -12.96 6.81 -4.24
N ASN A 406 -12.12 5.89 -3.75
CA ASN A 406 -12.25 5.25 -2.43
C ASN A 406 -10.88 5.00 -1.77
N TYR A 407 -10.56 3.80 -1.27
CA TYR A 407 -9.33 3.53 -0.48
C TYR A 407 -8.08 3.17 -1.29
N GLY A 408 -8.13 3.23 -2.63
CA GLY A 408 -6.94 3.10 -3.46
C GLY A 408 -6.58 1.66 -3.79
N PHE A 409 -7.43 0.70 -3.43
CA PHE A 409 -7.24 -0.71 -3.78
C PHE A 409 -7.72 -1.01 -5.21
N HIS A 410 -7.33 -2.18 -5.70
CA HIS A 410 -7.76 -2.66 -7.02
C HIS A 410 -9.28 -2.82 -7.10
N GLU A 411 -9.92 -3.32 -6.03
CA GLU A 411 -11.38 -3.43 -5.95
C GLU A 411 -12.06 -2.07 -6.05
N ASP A 412 -11.50 -1.03 -5.42
CA ASP A 412 -12.05 0.32 -5.49
C ASP A 412 -12.01 0.85 -6.93
N GLY A 413 -10.88 0.64 -7.60
CA GLY A 413 -10.73 0.98 -9.01
C GLY A 413 -11.71 0.20 -9.89
N PHE A 414 -11.77 -1.13 -9.75
CA PHE A 414 -12.67 -1.99 -10.51
C PHE A 414 -14.14 -1.61 -10.31
N SER A 415 -14.56 -1.47 -9.05
CA SER A 415 -15.94 -1.11 -8.70
C SER A 415 -16.31 0.28 -9.16
N SER A 416 -15.40 1.25 -9.09
CA SER A 416 -15.66 2.62 -9.58
C SER A 416 -15.91 2.65 -11.09
N GLY A 417 -15.21 1.81 -11.87
CA GLY A 417 -15.45 1.70 -13.30
C GLY A 417 -16.79 1.05 -13.64
N LEU A 418 -17.15 -0.02 -12.93
CA LEU A 418 -18.49 -0.62 -13.05
C LEU A 418 -19.61 0.39 -12.73
N LYS A 419 -19.47 1.14 -11.64
CA LYS A 419 -20.45 2.17 -11.24
C LYS A 419 -20.54 3.33 -12.24
N ALA A 420 -19.43 3.71 -12.86
CA ALA A 420 -19.44 4.72 -13.92
C ALA A 420 -20.19 4.22 -15.15
N ALA A 421 -19.95 2.97 -15.55
CA ALA A 421 -20.62 2.34 -16.68
C ALA A 421 -22.13 2.11 -16.43
N GLU A 422 -22.53 1.62 -15.25
CA GLU A 422 -23.94 1.36 -14.89
C GLU A 422 -24.80 2.63 -14.87
N ARG A 423 -24.20 3.80 -14.65
CA ARG A 423 -24.91 5.09 -14.75
C ARG A 423 -25.11 5.60 -16.17
N ILE A 424 -24.55 4.92 -17.17
CA ILE A 424 -24.85 5.20 -18.57
C ILE A 424 -26.13 4.44 -18.93
N GLU A 425 -27.02 5.11 -19.66
CA GLU A 425 -28.29 4.52 -20.09
C GLU A 425 -28.06 3.21 -20.85
N ASP A 426 -28.92 2.21 -20.68
CA ASP A 426 -28.86 0.92 -21.41
C ASP A 426 -27.61 0.05 -21.16
N VAL A 427 -26.89 0.25 -20.05
CA VAL A 427 -25.84 -0.66 -19.55
C VAL A 427 -26.39 -1.53 -18.41
N TYR A 428 -26.41 -2.86 -18.58
CA TYR A 428 -26.99 -3.79 -17.60
C TYR A 428 -25.98 -4.84 -17.14
N LEU A 429 -25.41 -4.64 -15.95
CA LEU A 429 -24.38 -5.55 -15.42
C LEU A 429 -24.93 -6.94 -15.09
N PRO A 430 -24.13 -8.01 -15.24
CA PRO A 430 -24.54 -9.39 -14.98
C PRO A 430 -24.62 -9.74 -13.48
N PHE A 431 -24.28 -8.80 -12.59
CA PHE A 431 -24.36 -8.93 -11.14
C PHE A 431 -24.49 -7.54 -10.49
N GLU A 432 -25.03 -7.52 -9.27
CA GLU A 432 -25.12 -6.30 -8.47
C GLU A 432 -23.75 -5.91 -7.90
N ILE A 433 -23.38 -4.63 -8.03
CA ILE A 433 -22.12 -4.11 -7.50
C ILE A 433 -22.20 -4.07 -5.97
N THR A 434 -21.30 -4.78 -5.30
CA THR A 434 -21.20 -4.82 -3.83
C THR A 434 -20.15 -3.83 -3.33
N ASP A 435 -20.46 -3.02 -2.33
CA ASP A 435 -19.45 -2.17 -1.70
C ASP A 435 -18.42 -3.01 -0.92
N ALA A 436 -17.14 -2.75 -1.14
CA ALA A 436 -16.04 -3.35 -0.37
C ALA A 436 -16.10 -2.92 1.12
N GLU A 437 -16.68 -1.75 1.39
CA GLU A 437 -16.98 -1.24 2.73
C GLU A 437 -18.12 -2.03 3.38
N ARG A 438 -17.78 -3.04 4.17
CA ARG A 438 -18.77 -3.65 5.06
C ARG A 438 -19.01 -2.72 6.24
N GLN A 439 -20.26 -2.32 6.43
CA GLN A 439 -20.67 -1.77 7.73
C GLN A 439 -20.41 -2.84 8.80
N VAL A 440 -19.73 -2.47 9.88
CA VAL A 440 -19.63 -3.33 11.06
C VAL A 440 -21.06 -3.67 11.47
N PRO A 441 -21.45 -4.96 11.53
CA PRO A 441 -22.81 -5.35 11.91
C PRO A 441 -23.19 -4.63 13.20
N ARG A 442 -24.41 -4.11 13.31
CA ARG A 442 -24.86 -3.37 14.51
C ARG A 442 -24.54 -4.10 15.81
N GLN A 443 -24.65 -5.43 15.81
CA GLN A 443 -24.34 -6.29 16.94
C GLN A 443 -22.84 -6.34 17.32
N LYS A 444 -21.92 -5.91 16.44
CA LYS A 444 -20.47 -5.82 16.68
C LYS A 444 -19.98 -4.39 16.87
N GLN A 445 -20.79 -3.37 16.54
CA GLN A 445 -20.41 -1.95 16.74
C GLN A 445 -20.09 -1.64 18.20
N TRP A 446 -20.86 -2.20 19.16
CA TRP A 446 -20.58 -2.00 20.57
C TRP A 446 -19.23 -2.59 21.00
N GLN A 447 -18.76 -3.66 20.36
CA GLN A 447 -17.44 -4.26 20.63
C GLN A 447 -16.32 -3.32 20.18
N CYS A 448 -16.47 -2.71 19.00
CA CYS A 448 -15.54 -1.69 18.51
C CYS A 448 -15.55 -0.46 19.43
N THR A 449 -16.72 0.07 19.78
CA THR A 449 -16.84 1.20 20.71
C THR A 449 -16.30 0.87 22.10
N LEU A 450 -16.46 -0.37 22.58
CA LEU A 450 -15.89 -0.81 23.85
C LEU A 450 -14.37 -0.87 23.77
N VAL A 451 -13.80 -1.45 22.71
CA VAL A 451 -12.34 -1.48 22.51
C VAL A 451 -11.79 -0.05 22.44
N GLU A 452 -12.41 0.84 21.68
CA GLU A 452 -12.02 2.25 21.59
C GLU A 452 -12.13 2.97 22.95
N ARG A 453 -13.18 2.70 23.73
CA ARG A 453 -13.34 3.27 25.07
C ARG A 453 -12.33 2.71 26.06
N VAL A 454 -12.04 1.41 26.02
CA VAL A 454 -11.02 0.77 26.86
C VAL A 454 -9.63 1.29 26.52
N ASP A 455 -9.33 1.44 25.23
CA ASP A 455 -8.08 2.01 24.72
C ASP A 455 -7.96 3.51 25.08
N ALA A 456 -9.06 4.28 25.00
CA ALA A 456 -9.12 5.66 25.47
C ALA A 456 -8.97 5.78 27.00
N LEU A 457 -9.54 4.86 27.77
CA LEU A 457 -9.37 4.78 29.22
C LEU A 457 -7.93 4.39 29.59
N GLY A 458 -7.31 3.47 28.85
CA GLY A 458 -5.90 3.09 28.99
C GLY A 458 -4.95 4.25 28.71
N ARG A 459 -5.32 5.14 27.78
CA ARG A 459 -4.64 6.42 27.52
C ARG A 459 -5.05 7.55 28.48
N GLY A 460 -6.00 7.29 29.38
CA GLY A 460 -6.57 8.28 30.28
C GLY A 460 -5.62 8.72 31.40
N PRO A 461 -5.77 9.94 31.92
CA PRO A 461 -4.88 10.51 32.94
C PRO A 461 -4.91 9.73 34.26
N VAL A 462 -6.01 9.05 34.58
CA VAL A 462 -6.13 8.23 35.79
C VAL A 462 -5.29 6.96 35.69
N VAL A 463 -5.40 6.21 34.59
CA VAL A 463 -4.58 5.01 34.35
C VAL A 463 -3.10 5.39 34.28
N ARG A 464 -2.76 6.48 33.61
CA ARG A 464 -1.39 7.03 33.57
C ARG A 464 -0.84 7.33 34.97
N ARG A 465 -1.65 7.93 35.85
CA ARG A 465 -1.27 8.22 37.25
C ARG A 465 -1.13 6.95 38.09
N VAL A 466 -2.06 6.01 37.99
CA VAL A 466 -2.00 4.73 38.71
C VAL A 466 -0.76 3.93 38.28
N THR A 467 -0.52 3.80 36.98
CA THR A 467 0.67 3.16 36.44
C THR A 467 1.95 3.88 36.89
N ALA A 468 1.96 5.21 36.92
CA ALA A 468 3.10 5.97 37.45
C ALA A 468 3.34 5.71 38.94
N VAL A 469 2.29 5.63 39.78
CA VAL A 469 2.42 5.29 41.20
C VAL A 469 2.97 3.88 41.39
N VAL A 470 2.45 2.91 40.65
CA VAL A 470 2.94 1.52 40.69
C VAL A 470 4.41 1.44 40.26
N CYS A 471 4.79 2.09 39.16
CA CYS A 471 6.18 2.18 38.72
C CYS A 471 7.07 2.83 39.79
N TRP A 472 6.60 3.87 40.47
CA TRP A 472 7.32 4.53 41.57
C TRP A 472 7.56 3.58 42.74
N LEU A 473 6.54 2.82 43.14
CA LEU A 473 6.64 1.82 44.21
C LEU A 473 7.63 0.71 43.83
N VAL A 474 7.61 0.23 42.59
CA VAL A 474 8.56 -0.77 42.10
C VAL A 474 10.00 -0.22 42.09
N VAL A 475 10.21 1.02 41.65
CA VAL A 475 11.54 1.68 41.70
C VAL A 475 12.03 1.79 43.14
N TYR A 476 11.15 2.14 44.08
CA TYR A 476 11.50 2.24 45.49
C TYR A 476 11.86 0.87 46.09
N LEU A 477 11.04 -0.15 45.86
CA LEU A 477 11.31 -1.52 46.32
C LEU A 477 12.62 -2.07 45.74
N LEU A 478 12.88 -1.82 44.45
CA LEU A 478 14.15 -2.21 43.82
C LEU A 478 15.35 -1.43 44.38
N ALA A 479 15.17 -0.16 44.78
CA ALA A 479 16.22 0.61 45.44
C ALA A 479 16.56 0.06 46.83
N VAL A 480 15.54 -0.31 47.61
CA VAL A 480 15.71 -0.96 48.91
C VAL A 480 16.37 -2.31 48.75
N LEU A 481 15.93 -3.12 47.78
CA LEU A 481 16.52 -4.43 47.49
C LEU A 481 17.98 -4.30 47.07
N GLU A 482 18.31 -3.39 46.16
CA GLU A 482 19.69 -3.13 45.74
C GLU A 482 20.58 -2.74 46.94
N MET A 483 20.09 -1.85 47.81
CA MET A 483 20.81 -1.45 49.03
C MET A 483 21.01 -2.62 50.01
N VAL A 484 19.99 -3.44 50.24
CA VAL A 484 20.09 -4.62 51.10
C VAL A 484 21.10 -5.62 50.53
N LEU A 485 21.08 -5.86 49.22
CA LEU A 485 22.04 -6.76 48.56
C LEU A 485 23.48 -6.23 48.63
N MET A 486 23.68 -4.90 48.54
CA MET A 486 24.99 -4.28 48.74
C MET A 486 25.52 -4.48 50.17
N ILE A 487 24.67 -4.34 51.19
CA ILE A 487 25.07 -4.39 52.60
C ILE A 487 25.26 -5.84 53.09
N THR A 488 24.50 -6.80 52.54
CA THR A 488 24.56 -8.22 52.93
C THR A 488 25.69 -9.02 52.26
N GLY A 489 26.55 -8.36 51.47
CA GLY A 489 27.73 -8.98 50.87
C GLY A 489 27.45 -9.89 49.68
N VAL A 490 26.26 -9.77 49.05
CA VAL A 490 25.90 -10.52 47.85
C VAL A 490 26.76 -10.05 46.65
N SER A 491 27.06 -10.96 45.72
CA SER A 491 27.99 -10.69 44.62
C SER A 491 27.62 -9.44 43.82
N ARG A 492 28.66 -8.71 43.40
CA ARG A 492 28.53 -7.40 42.73
C ARG A 492 27.62 -7.43 41.51
N ASP A 493 27.67 -8.51 40.75
CA ASP A 493 26.89 -8.67 39.52
C ASP A 493 25.38 -8.70 39.79
N VAL A 494 24.96 -9.20 40.95
CA VAL A 494 23.55 -9.34 41.32
C VAL A 494 22.94 -7.99 41.66
N TRP A 495 23.57 -7.19 42.55
CA TRP A 495 23.01 -5.88 42.90
C TRP A 495 23.16 -4.86 41.75
N VAL A 496 24.21 -4.95 40.92
CA VAL A 496 24.31 -4.18 39.66
C VAL A 496 23.20 -4.57 38.67
N GLY A 497 22.79 -5.84 38.64
CA GLY A 497 21.65 -6.31 37.88
C GLY A 497 20.33 -5.69 38.34
N VAL A 498 20.08 -5.66 39.66
CA VAL A 498 18.90 -4.99 40.24
C VAL A 498 18.91 -3.49 39.94
N GLY A 499 20.06 -2.83 40.03
CA GLY A 499 20.23 -1.42 39.67
C GLY A 499 19.89 -1.13 38.20
N ARG A 500 20.24 -2.02 37.27
CA ARG A 500 19.84 -1.92 35.85
C ARG A 500 18.34 -2.05 35.67
N VAL A 501 17.70 -3.04 36.32
CA VAL A 501 16.24 -3.22 36.27
C VAL A 501 15.52 -1.99 36.83
N LYS A 502 15.98 -1.46 37.97
CA LYS A 502 15.49 -0.20 38.55
C LYS A 502 15.62 0.97 37.58
N GLY A 503 16.74 1.06 36.86
CA GLY A 503 16.98 2.08 35.83
C GLY A 503 15.94 2.06 34.71
N TYR A 504 15.55 0.87 34.22
CA TYR A 504 14.51 0.74 33.20
C TYR A 504 13.14 1.23 33.69
N TRP A 505 12.74 0.86 34.91
CA TRP A 505 11.49 1.35 35.52
C TRP A 505 11.49 2.87 35.73
N ARG A 506 12.63 3.45 36.13
CA ARG A 506 12.80 4.90 36.26
C ARG A 506 12.71 5.62 34.91
N HIS A 507 13.25 5.03 33.85
CA HIS A 507 13.10 5.57 32.49
C HIS A 507 11.64 5.55 32.01
N SER A 508 10.89 4.47 32.31
CA SER A 508 9.45 4.40 32.01
C SER A 508 8.62 5.45 32.76
N LEU A 509 9.01 5.86 33.97
CA LEU A 509 8.39 6.98 34.69
C LEU A 509 8.60 8.32 33.98
N GLY A 510 9.76 8.55 33.36
CA GLY A 510 10.07 9.76 32.61
C GLY A 510 9.14 10.00 31.42
N GLY A 511 8.71 8.93 30.73
CA GLY A 511 7.71 9.01 29.66
C GLY A 511 6.28 9.27 30.15
N LEU A 512 5.98 8.97 31.42
CA LEU A 512 4.67 9.17 32.03
C LEU A 512 4.49 10.58 32.60
N GLY A 513 5.55 11.35 32.82
CA GLY A 513 5.53 12.73 33.32
C GLY A 513 5.60 13.78 32.22
N GLY A 514 4.55 13.93 31.42
CA GLY A 514 4.42 15.06 30.50
C GLY A 514 4.02 16.33 31.26
N GLY A 515 4.98 17.08 31.76
CA GLY A 515 4.79 18.41 32.34
C GLY A 515 6.11 19.15 32.42
N GLU A 516 6.27 20.22 31.63
CA GLU A 516 7.35 21.19 31.79
C GLU A 516 7.36 21.71 33.23
N SER A 517 8.35 21.31 34.03
CA SER A 517 8.65 22.05 35.26
C SER A 517 9.45 23.29 34.86
N LYS A 518 8.78 24.45 34.81
CA LYS A 518 9.46 25.74 34.93
C LYS A 518 10.14 25.76 36.30
N GLU A 519 11.45 25.58 36.34
CA GLU A 519 12.25 25.96 37.49
C GLU A 519 12.16 27.48 37.66
N ILE A 520 11.49 27.89 38.73
CA ILE A 520 11.59 29.22 39.30
C ILE A 520 13.01 29.32 39.88
N LYS A 521 13.90 30.05 39.20
CA LYS A 521 15.09 30.60 39.86
C LYS A 521 14.67 31.88 40.59
N ALA A 522 14.71 31.80 41.92
CA ALA A 522 14.79 32.97 42.79
C ALA A 522 16.23 33.06 43.31
N ASN A 523 16.75 34.29 43.23
CA ASN A 523 18.08 34.80 43.56
C ASN A 523 19.19 34.55 42.54
#